data_AF-A0A7J7G817-F1
#
_entry.id   AF-A0A7J7G817-F1
#
_cell.length_a   1.000
_cell.length_b   1.000
_cell.length_c   1.000
_cell.angle_alpha   90.00
_cell.angle_beta   90.00
_cell.angle_gamma   90.00
#
_symmetry.space_group_name_H-M   'P 1'
#
loop_
_entity.id
_entity.type
_entity.pdbx_description
1 polymer ?
#
loop_
_entity_poly.entity_id
_entity_poly.type
_entity_poly.pdbx_seq_one_letter_code
_entity_poly.pdbx_strand_id
1 'polypeptide(L)'
;MVELHSRCPFFPTPDLVSLINQCNPTTHNFFVNPTGLVAGILFFRHCTDAAEAIVFFWERRIAGDHFMTPVSEVLDDELQERVKGLFVCHVESLLEGEVMQRMVKKREVLQNEAENLSARLRKPQKLGLLYGELPGKAKGLRDEIGLITNRMEEFRSAMKWILNYLQGNNSKDSVISGETEVFKFEDGLDLSRIHCIVMRECRRLEEGLPIYGFRLDIIRKVRSEQKYFIKNTIEWACNLYRRAICSYGPCKRQTEPEIL
;
A
#
# COMPACT_ATOMS: atom_id res chain seq x y z
N MET A 1 -25.61 15.72 -11.05
CA MET A 1 -24.57 15.62 -12.09
C MET A 1 -23.47 14.70 -11.57
N VAL A 2 -22.88 13.86 -12.41
CA VAL A 2 -21.73 13.00 -12.05
C VAL A 2 -20.62 13.25 -13.06
N GLU A 3 -19.41 13.53 -12.56
CA GLU A 3 -18.22 13.69 -13.39
C GLU A 3 -17.32 12.46 -13.25
N LEU A 4 -16.76 12.00 -14.36
CA LEU A 4 -15.78 10.92 -14.37
C LEU A 4 -14.39 11.52 -14.58
N HIS A 5 -13.57 11.51 -13.52
CA HIS A 5 -12.24 12.11 -13.54
C HIS A 5 -11.19 11.06 -13.89
N SER A 6 -10.35 11.33 -14.90
CA SER A 6 -9.23 10.47 -15.28
C SER A 6 -7.91 11.06 -14.80
N ARG A 7 -7.05 10.21 -14.23
CA ARG A 7 -5.63 10.56 -13.98
C ARG A 7 -4.77 10.47 -15.25
N CYS A 8 -5.29 9.87 -16.32
CA CYS A 8 -4.63 9.77 -17.61
C CYS A 8 -5.27 10.76 -18.60
N PRO A 9 -4.48 11.60 -19.29
CA PRO A 9 -5.02 12.60 -20.22
C PRO A 9 -5.61 12.00 -21.51
N PHE A 10 -5.39 10.69 -21.75
CA PHE A 10 -5.90 9.98 -22.91
C PHE A 10 -6.60 8.69 -22.48
N PHE A 11 -7.79 8.45 -23.02
CA PHE A 11 -8.54 7.22 -22.83
C PHE A 11 -9.39 6.93 -24.07
N PRO A 12 -9.69 5.65 -24.40
CA PRO A 12 -10.49 5.33 -25.57
C PRO A 12 -11.95 5.75 -25.36
N THR A 13 -12.45 6.67 -26.19
CA THR A 13 -13.85 7.11 -26.18
C THR A 13 -14.86 5.96 -26.31
N PRO A 14 -14.67 4.93 -27.17
CA PRO A 14 -15.62 3.82 -27.28
C PRO A 14 -15.80 3.04 -25.97
N ASP A 15 -14.72 2.84 -25.23
CA ASP A 15 -14.74 2.10 -23.96
C ASP A 15 -15.50 2.89 -22.89
N LEU A 16 -15.30 4.22 -22.84
CA LEU A 16 -16.05 5.07 -21.92
C LEU A 16 -17.54 5.10 -22.25
N VAL A 17 -17.92 5.24 -23.53
CA VAL A 17 -19.33 5.23 -23.92
C VAL A 17 -19.98 3.89 -23.58
N SER A 18 -19.29 2.77 -23.81
CA SER A 18 -19.77 1.45 -23.43
C SER A 18 -19.98 1.34 -21.92
N LEU A 19 -19.04 1.82 -21.11
CA LEU A 19 -19.15 1.86 -19.65
C LEU A 19 -20.34 2.72 -19.19
N ILE A 20 -20.53 3.91 -19.78
CA ILE A 20 -21.67 4.79 -19.46
C ILE A 20 -23.00 4.12 -19.82
N ASN A 21 -23.08 3.42 -20.95
CA ASN A 21 -24.29 2.73 -21.38
C ASN A 21 -24.64 1.51 -20.51
N GLN A 22 -23.67 0.94 -19.80
CA GLN A 22 -23.90 -0.13 -18.82
C GLN A 22 -24.39 0.39 -17.47
N CYS A 23 -24.31 1.71 -17.23
CA CYS A 23 -24.78 2.32 -15.99
C CYS A 23 -26.30 2.16 -15.87
N ASN A 24 -26.73 1.53 -14.78
CA ASN A 24 -28.11 1.50 -14.33
C ASN A 24 -28.14 2.21 -12.97
N PRO A 25 -28.56 3.48 -12.92
CA PRO A 25 -29.61 4.11 -13.73
C PRO A 25 -29.14 4.68 -15.07
N THR A 26 -30.06 4.71 -16.04
CA THR A 26 -29.81 5.29 -17.37
C THR A 26 -29.62 6.81 -17.28
N THR A 27 -28.53 7.29 -17.86
CA THR A 27 -28.26 8.73 -17.95
C THR A 27 -29.31 9.44 -18.81
N HIS A 28 -29.70 10.66 -18.43
CA HIS A 28 -30.57 11.49 -19.25
C HIS A 28 -29.82 12.06 -20.46
N ASN A 29 -28.58 12.50 -20.22
CA ASN A 29 -27.65 13.00 -21.22
C ASN A 29 -26.23 12.82 -20.69
N PHE A 30 -25.23 12.77 -21.58
CA PHE A 30 -23.84 12.75 -21.18
C PHE A 30 -22.94 13.40 -22.24
N PHE A 31 -21.81 13.94 -21.79
CA PHE A 31 -20.71 14.37 -22.65
C PHE A 31 -19.48 13.53 -22.36
N VAL A 32 -18.74 13.20 -23.41
CA VAL A 32 -17.42 12.57 -23.31
C VAL A 32 -16.40 13.54 -23.87
N ASN A 33 -15.32 13.76 -23.11
CA ASN A 33 -14.21 14.60 -23.53
C ASN A 33 -12.96 13.74 -23.67
N PRO A 34 -12.49 13.43 -24.89
CA PRO A 34 -11.36 12.52 -25.11
C PRO A 34 -10.02 12.99 -24.51
N THR A 35 -9.96 14.25 -24.04
CA THR A 35 -8.74 14.87 -23.53
C THR A 35 -9.00 15.63 -22.23
N GLY A 36 -8.06 15.54 -21.29
CA GLY A 36 -8.09 16.31 -20.04
C GLY A 36 -8.50 15.48 -18.82
N LEU A 37 -8.73 16.17 -17.70
CA LEU A 37 -8.99 15.52 -16.39
C LEU A 37 -10.43 15.02 -16.26
N VAL A 38 -11.40 15.71 -16.84
CA VAL A 38 -12.81 15.27 -16.83
C VAL A 38 -13.07 14.49 -18.10
N ALA A 39 -13.12 13.17 -17.97
CA ALA A 39 -13.33 12.23 -19.07
C ALA A 39 -14.78 12.24 -19.57
N GLY A 40 -15.73 12.42 -18.66
CA GLY A 40 -17.13 12.52 -19.02
C GLY A 40 -17.97 13.20 -17.94
N ILE A 41 -19.09 13.77 -18.38
CA ILE A 41 -20.07 14.45 -17.52
C ILE A 41 -21.43 13.84 -17.81
N LEU A 42 -22.07 13.31 -16.78
CA LEU A 42 -23.35 12.61 -16.85
C LEU A 42 -24.43 13.41 -16.12
N PHE A 43 -25.57 13.55 -16.77
CA PHE A 43 -26.75 14.25 -16.25
C PHE A 43 -27.83 13.24 -15.92
N PHE A 44 -28.39 13.39 -14.72
CA PHE A 44 -29.47 12.57 -14.20
C PHE A 44 -30.63 13.49 -13.80
N ARG A 45 -31.85 12.98 -13.90
CA ARG A 45 -33.06 13.74 -13.53
C ARG A 45 -33.24 13.83 -12.02
N HIS A 46 -32.84 12.78 -11.31
CA HIS A 46 -32.98 12.69 -9.86
C HIS A 46 -31.61 12.56 -9.19
N CYS A 47 -31.49 13.12 -7.99
CA CYS A 47 -30.29 12.99 -7.16
C CYS A 47 -30.01 11.54 -6.77
N THR A 48 -31.06 10.75 -6.53
CA THR A 48 -30.97 9.30 -6.27
C THR A 48 -30.29 8.58 -7.41
N ASP A 49 -30.63 8.93 -8.66
CA ASP A 49 -30.03 8.27 -9.83
C ASP A 49 -28.54 8.61 -9.95
N ALA A 50 -28.15 9.85 -9.64
CA ALA A 50 -26.75 10.24 -9.60
C ALA A 50 -25.96 9.50 -8.51
N ALA A 51 -26.57 9.28 -7.34
CA ALA A 51 -25.98 8.53 -6.24
C ALA A 51 -25.75 7.06 -6.63
N GLU A 52 -26.75 6.40 -7.22
CA GLU A 52 -26.60 5.01 -7.72
C GLU A 52 -25.55 4.91 -8.82
N ALA A 53 -25.47 5.89 -9.72
CA ALA A 53 -24.42 5.93 -10.73
C ALA A 53 -23.02 6.03 -10.11
N ILE A 54 -22.82 6.82 -9.05
CA ILE A 54 -21.53 6.92 -8.34
C ILE A 54 -21.14 5.56 -7.77
N VAL A 55 -22.06 4.87 -7.11
CA VAL A 55 -21.85 3.51 -6.60
C VAL A 55 -21.45 2.57 -7.73
N PHE A 56 -22.21 2.55 -8.82
CA PHE A 56 -21.92 1.74 -10.01
C PHE A 56 -20.49 1.97 -10.53
N PHE A 57 -20.08 3.23 -10.75
CA PHE A 57 -18.73 3.51 -11.25
C PHE A 57 -17.64 3.14 -10.24
N TRP A 58 -17.89 3.25 -8.93
CA TRP A 58 -16.94 2.77 -7.94
C TRP A 58 -16.82 1.24 -7.95
N GLU A 59 -17.93 0.50 -8.05
CA GLU A 59 -17.92 -0.96 -8.15
C GLU A 59 -17.11 -1.43 -9.36
N ARG A 60 -17.37 -0.87 -10.54
CA ARG A 60 -16.65 -1.20 -11.79
C ARG A 60 -15.18 -0.81 -11.71
N ARG A 61 -14.86 0.34 -11.10
CA ARG A 61 -13.46 0.74 -10.86
C ARG A 61 -12.74 -0.27 -9.98
N ILE A 62 -13.35 -0.67 -8.86
CA ILE A 62 -12.80 -1.62 -7.89
C ILE A 62 -12.60 -2.99 -8.52
N ALA A 63 -13.51 -3.41 -9.40
CA ALA A 63 -13.38 -4.62 -10.21
C ALA A 63 -12.25 -4.54 -11.26
N GLY A 64 -11.69 -3.35 -11.50
CA GLY A 64 -10.60 -3.12 -12.45
C GLY A 64 -11.06 -2.80 -13.88
N ASP A 65 -12.35 -2.56 -14.11
CA ASP A 65 -12.88 -2.26 -15.45
C ASP A 65 -12.44 -0.88 -15.97
N HIS A 66 -12.15 0.06 -15.07
CA HIS A 66 -11.64 1.39 -15.42
C HIS A 66 -10.85 2.04 -14.27
N PHE A 67 -10.18 3.17 -14.58
CA PHE A 67 -9.41 3.96 -13.60
C PHE A 67 -9.99 5.35 -13.35
N MET A 68 -11.18 5.65 -13.88
CA MET A 68 -11.87 6.93 -13.65
C MET A 68 -12.48 7.03 -12.26
N THR A 69 -12.39 8.21 -11.63
CA THR A 69 -12.94 8.52 -10.30
C THR A 69 -14.27 9.24 -10.49
N PRO A 70 -15.41 8.65 -10.09
CA PRO A 70 -16.67 9.37 -10.12
C PRO A 70 -16.71 10.42 -9.01
N VAL A 71 -17.11 11.64 -9.35
CA VAL A 71 -17.23 12.80 -8.45
C VAL A 71 -18.61 13.43 -8.64
N SER A 72 -19.23 13.89 -7.55
CA SER A 72 -20.49 14.63 -7.60
C SER A 72 -20.61 15.58 -6.42
N GLU A 73 -21.36 16.67 -6.61
CA GLU A 73 -21.75 17.59 -5.55
C GLU A 73 -22.79 16.99 -4.60
N VAL A 74 -23.44 15.89 -4.98
CA VAL A 74 -24.48 15.20 -4.20
C VAL A 74 -23.86 14.13 -3.27
N LEU A 75 -22.55 14.22 -2.99
CA LEU A 75 -21.90 13.33 -2.04
C LEU A 75 -22.31 13.71 -0.61
N ASP A 76 -23.32 13.04 -0.10
CA ASP A 76 -23.67 13.06 1.33
C ASP A 76 -22.92 11.95 2.09
N ASP A 77 -23.00 12.03 3.42
CA ASP A 77 -22.34 11.08 4.32
C ASP A 77 -22.82 9.63 4.10
N GLU A 78 -24.10 9.45 3.73
CA GLU A 78 -24.67 8.13 3.45
C GLU A 78 -24.02 7.49 2.21
N LEU A 79 -23.95 8.23 1.10
CA LEU A 79 -23.31 7.78 -0.12
C LEU A 79 -21.82 7.53 0.10
N GLN A 80 -21.14 8.38 0.88
CA GLN A 80 -19.75 8.18 1.22
C GLN A 80 -19.54 6.85 2.00
N GLU A 81 -20.38 6.55 2.98
CA GLU A 81 -20.31 5.30 3.73
C GLU A 81 -20.67 4.08 2.84
N ARG A 82 -21.63 4.21 1.92
CA ARG A 82 -21.94 3.15 0.94
C ARG A 82 -20.73 2.83 0.07
N VAL A 83 -20.08 3.84 -0.51
CA VAL A 83 -18.90 3.65 -1.37
C VAL A 83 -17.74 3.07 -0.55
N LYS A 84 -17.50 3.57 0.65
CA LYS A 84 -16.49 3.04 1.58
C LYS A 84 -16.76 1.57 1.92
N GLY A 85 -18.03 1.17 2.07
CA GLY A 85 -18.44 -0.22 2.23
C GLY A 85 -17.97 -1.12 1.09
N LEU A 86 -18.04 -0.65 -0.17
CA LEU A 86 -17.51 -1.37 -1.33
C LEU A 86 -16.01 -1.67 -1.18
N PHE A 87 -15.24 -0.69 -0.70
CA PHE A 87 -13.81 -0.85 -0.46
C PHE A 87 -13.51 -1.85 0.65
N VAL A 88 -14.27 -1.82 1.74
CA VAL A 88 -14.12 -2.78 2.85
C VAL A 88 -14.37 -4.19 2.34
N CYS A 89 -15.51 -4.44 1.71
CA CYS A 89 -15.84 -5.76 1.16
C CYS A 89 -14.80 -6.25 0.15
N HIS A 90 -14.33 -5.36 -0.73
CA HIS A 90 -13.30 -5.72 -1.69
C HIS A 90 -11.98 -6.10 -1.02
N VAL A 91 -11.49 -5.30 -0.08
CA VAL A 91 -10.21 -5.58 0.60
C VAL A 91 -10.30 -6.84 1.47
N GLU A 92 -11.44 -7.11 2.10
CA GLU A 92 -11.69 -8.38 2.79
C GLU A 92 -11.61 -9.56 1.82
N SER A 93 -12.26 -9.46 0.66
CA SER A 93 -12.23 -10.52 -0.35
C SER A 93 -10.82 -10.83 -0.87
N LEU A 94 -9.93 -9.83 -0.90
CA LEU A 94 -8.55 -10.00 -1.36
C LEU A 94 -7.68 -10.84 -0.42
N LEU A 95 -7.99 -10.88 0.89
CA LEU A 95 -7.22 -11.65 1.87
C LEU A 95 -7.26 -13.16 1.61
N GLU A 96 -8.33 -13.63 0.96
CA GLU A 96 -8.56 -15.04 0.61
C GLU A 96 -8.79 -15.23 -0.90
N GLY A 97 -8.59 -14.16 -1.69
CA GLY A 97 -8.84 -14.13 -3.13
C GLY A 97 -7.87 -14.99 -3.95
N GLU A 98 -8.10 -15.05 -5.25
CA GLU A 98 -7.41 -15.95 -6.18
C GLU A 98 -5.87 -15.86 -6.12
N VAL A 99 -5.32 -14.64 -6.01
CA VAL A 99 -3.87 -14.44 -5.91
C VAL A 99 -3.31 -15.11 -4.65
N MET A 100 -3.99 -14.95 -3.51
CA MET A 100 -3.59 -15.57 -2.25
C MET A 100 -3.69 -17.09 -2.31
N GLN A 101 -4.76 -17.62 -2.90
CA GLN A 101 -4.92 -19.08 -3.09
C GLN A 101 -3.83 -19.67 -4.00
N ARG A 102 -3.47 -18.98 -5.09
CA ARG A 102 -2.35 -19.38 -5.95
C ARG A 102 -1.03 -19.44 -5.18
N MET A 103 -0.78 -18.49 -4.29
CA MET A 103 0.44 -18.48 -3.45
C MET A 103 0.44 -19.61 -2.42
N VAL A 104 -0.70 -19.88 -1.76
CA VAL A 104 -0.86 -21.01 -0.85
C VAL A 104 -0.54 -22.32 -1.58
N LYS A 105 -1.18 -22.55 -2.74
CA LYS A 105 -0.96 -23.75 -3.54
C LYS A 105 0.49 -23.89 -4.00
N LYS A 106 1.12 -22.79 -4.46
CA LYS A 106 2.54 -22.80 -4.85
C LYS A 106 3.44 -23.20 -3.66
N ARG A 107 3.18 -22.64 -2.48
CA ARG A 107 3.91 -22.97 -1.25
C ARG A 107 3.75 -24.45 -0.88
N GLU A 108 2.54 -25.00 -0.94
CA GLU A 108 2.26 -26.40 -0.64
C GLU A 108 2.99 -27.36 -1.60
N VAL A 109 2.99 -27.05 -2.90
CA VAL A 109 3.75 -27.83 -3.90
C VAL A 109 5.24 -27.86 -3.56
N LEU A 110 5.83 -26.71 -3.21
CA LEU A 110 7.25 -26.61 -2.83
C LEU A 110 7.54 -27.32 -1.50
N GLN A 111 6.62 -27.26 -0.53
CA GLN A 111 6.73 -27.98 0.73
C GLN A 111 6.76 -29.50 0.50
N ASN A 112 5.85 -30.02 -0.33
CA ASN A 112 5.82 -31.43 -0.71
C ASN A 112 7.11 -31.84 -1.45
N GLU A 113 7.65 -30.99 -2.32
CA GLU A 113 8.95 -31.25 -2.97
C GLU A 113 10.10 -31.30 -1.96
N ALA A 114 10.13 -30.35 -1.00
CA ALA A 114 11.14 -30.29 0.04
C ALA A 114 11.09 -31.52 0.96
N GLU A 115 9.90 -31.97 1.33
CA GLU A 115 9.70 -33.20 2.13
C GLU A 115 10.18 -34.44 1.38
N ASN A 116 9.79 -34.60 0.11
CA ASN A 116 10.26 -35.68 -0.74
C ASN A 116 11.79 -35.70 -0.89
N LEU A 117 12.39 -34.52 -1.05
CA LEU A 117 13.85 -34.37 -1.11
C LEU A 117 14.50 -34.77 0.22
N SER A 118 13.92 -34.36 1.35
CA SER A 118 14.40 -34.70 2.68
C SER A 118 14.34 -36.21 2.95
N ALA A 119 13.27 -36.87 2.49
CA ALA A 119 13.12 -38.32 2.60
C ALA A 119 14.16 -39.07 1.78
N ARG A 120 14.51 -38.56 0.58
CA ARG A 120 15.62 -39.10 -0.23
C ARG A 120 16.96 -38.94 0.44
N LEU A 121 17.23 -37.79 1.07
CA LEU A 121 18.47 -37.50 1.80
C LEU A 121 18.72 -38.43 3.00
N ARG A 122 17.66 -38.99 3.60
CA ARG A 122 17.78 -39.96 4.71
C ARG A 122 18.21 -41.36 4.27
N LYS A 123 18.15 -41.68 2.98
CA LYS A 123 18.56 -42.99 2.44
C LYS A 123 20.09 -43.01 2.20
N PRO A 124 20.77 -44.17 2.29
CA PRO A 124 22.18 -44.27 1.90
C PRO A 124 22.36 -43.86 0.44
N GLN A 125 23.20 -42.85 0.19
CA GLN A 125 23.45 -42.33 -1.16
C GLN A 125 24.94 -42.34 -1.48
N LYS A 126 25.28 -42.30 -2.78
CA LYS A 126 26.65 -42.14 -3.25
C LYS A 126 27.22 -40.80 -2.75
N LEU A 127 28.46 -40.80 -2.26
CA LEU A 127 29.12 -39.63 -1.64
C LEU A 127 29.00 -38.33 -2.47
N GLY A 128 29.10 -38.39 -3.81
CA GLY A 128 28.96 -37.20 -4.68
C GLY A 128 27.59 -36.50 -4.63
N LEU A 129 26.51 -37.24 -4.34
CA LEU A 129 25.16 -36.70 -4.18
C LEU A 129 24.95 -36.05 -2.79
N LEU A 130 25.68 -36.50 -1.77
CA LEU A 130 25.57 -36.03 -0.38
C LEU A 130 26.27 -34.68 -0.14
N TYR A 131 27.32 -34.34 -0.90
CA TYR A 131 28.18 -33.19 -0.62
C TYR A 131 27.91 -31.92 -1.46
N GLY A 132 26.94 -31.93 -2.39
CA GLY A 132 26.72 -30.77 -3.29
C GLY A 132 25.28 -30.51 -3.70
N GLU A 133 24.78 -31.29 -4.66
CA GLU A 133 23.54 -30.94 -5.38
C GLU A 133 22.27 -31.02 -4.51
N LEU A 134 22.14 -32.06 -3.69
CA LEU A 134 20.94 -32.28 -2.89
C LEU A 134 20.80 -31.31 -1.71
N PRO A 135 21.85 -31.03 -0.90
CA PRO A 135 21.78 -30.00 0.15
C PRO A 135 21.51 -28.60 -0.41
N GLY A 136 22.13 -28.26 -1.55
CA GLY A 136 21.92 -26.98 -2.24
C GLY A 136 20.47 -26.83 -2.72
N LYS A 137 19.92 -27.87 -3.36
CA LYS A 137 18.51 -27.89 -3.78
C LYS A 137 17.55 -27.79 -2.59
N ALA A 138 17.84 -28.50 -1.49
CA ALA A 138 17.03 -28.44 -0.28
C ALA A 138 17.02 -27.05 0.36
N LYS A 139 18.17 -26.36 0.35
CA LYS A 139 18.27 -24.98 0.79
C LYS A 139 17.46 -24.05 -0.13
N GLY A 140 17.63 -24.16 -1.45
CA GLY A 140 16.89 -23.34 -2.42
C GLY A 140 15.37 -23.45 -2.26
N LEU A 141 14.84 -24.67 -2.05
CA LEU A 141 13.42 -24.89 -1.78
C LEU A 141 12.97 -24.21 -0.49
N ARG A 142 13.74 -24.31 0.60
CA ARG A 142 13.42 -23.63 1.86
C ARG A 142 13.44 -22.11 1.72
N ASP A 143 14.43 -21.57 1.01
CA ASP A 143 14.56 -20.14 0.76
C ASP A 143 13.36 -19.64 -0.07
N GLU A 144 12.92 -20.38 -1.09
CA GLU A 144 11.73 -20.03 -1.89
C GLU A 144 10.42 -20.11 -1.09
N ILE A 145 10.24 -21.16 -0.26
CA ILE A 145 9.08 -21.30 0.64
C ILE A 145 9.02 -20.12 1.61
N GLY A 146 10.16 -19.76 2.20
CA GLY A 146 10.28 -18.60 3.09
C GLY A 146 9.91 -17.31 2.39
N LEU A 147 10.44 -17.09 1.18
CA LEU A 147 10.14 -15.90 0.39
C LEU A 147 8.65 -15.77 0.03
N ILE A 148 8.00 -16.86 -0.37
CA ILE A 148 6.55 -16.86 -0.65
C ILE A 148 5.77 -16.54 0.63
N THR A 149 6.14 -17.15 1.76
CA THR A 149 5.49 -16.92 3.05
C THR A 149 5.58 -15.46 3.46
N ASN A 150 6.77 -14.86 3.38
CA ASN A 150 6.96 -13.45 3.73
C ASN A 150 6.17 -12.51 2.82
N ARG A 151 6.10 -12.78 1.51
CA ARG A 151 5.28 -11.97 0.58
C ARG A 151 3.79 -12.02 0.93
N MET A 152 3.29 -13.20 1.30
CA MET A 152 1.89 -13.35 1.74
C MET A 152 1.63 -12.61 3.05
N GLU A 153 2.58 -12.60 3.98
CA GLU A 153 2.48 -11.85 5.23
C GLU A 153 2.50 -10.34 4.98
N GLU A 154 3.40 -9.84 4.13
CA GLU A 154 3.46 -8.43 3.70
C GLU A 154 2.15 -7.96 3.07
N PHE A 155 1.55 -8.80 2.22
CA PHE A 155 0.26 -8.52 1.62
C PHE A 155 -0.86 -8.48 2.66
N ARG A 156 -0.95 -9.47 3.56
CA ARG A 156 -1.94 -9.51 4.63
C ARG A 156 -1.82 -8.31 5.56
N SER A 157 -0.60 -7.95 5.97
CA SER A 157 -0.35 -6.78 6.80
C SER A 157 -0.79 -5.49 6.09
N ALA A 158 -0.51 -5.35 4.79
CA ALA A 158 -0.96 -4.19 4.02
C ALA A 158 -2.49 -4.10 3.94
N MET A 159 -3.18 -5.19 3.61
CA MET A 159 -4.63 -5.22 3.50
C MET A 159 -5.32 -5.00 4.85
N LYS A 160 -4.82 -5.62 5.94
CA LYS A 160 -5.33 -5.38 7.30
C LYS A 160 -5.18 -3.92 7.72
N TRP A 161 -4.05 -3.31 7.42
CA TRP A 161 -3.83 -1.90 7.73
C TRP A 161 -4.79 -0.99 6.95
N ILE A 162 -5.06 -1.30 5.68
CA ILE A 162 -6.05 -0.59 4.85
C ILE A 162 -7.47 -0.77 5.42
N LEU A 163 -7.85 -1.98 5.84
CA LEU A 163 -9.14 -2.24 6.47
C LEU A 163 -9.32 -1.44 7.76
N ASN A 164 -8.32 -1.45 8.64
CA ASN A 164 -8.39 -0.68 9.88
C ASN A 164 -8.50 0.82 9.60
N TYR A 165 -7.83 1.32 8.56
CA TYR A 165 -7.97 2.71 8.12
C TYR A 165 -9.38 3.02 7.62
N LEU A 166 -9.91 2.17 6.73
CA LEU A 166 -11.27 2.31 6.21
C LEU A 166 -12.30 2.25 7.33
N GLN A 167 -12.14 1.38 8.33
CA GLN A 167 -13.09 1.24 9.43
C GLN A 167 -12.99 2.34 10.50
N GLY A 168 -12.01 3.26 10.39
CA GLY A 168 -11.79 4.30 11.41
C GLY A 168 -11.17 3.76 12.70
N ASN A 169 -10.64 2.53 12.67
CA ASN A 169 -9.98 1.88 13.82
C ASN A 169 -8.55 2.41 14.05
N ASN A 170 -8.03 3.23 13.14
CA ASN A 170 -6.73 3.89 13.24
C ASN A 170 -6.86 5.20 14.03
N SER A 171 -7.24 5.13 15.31
CA SER A 171 -7.12 6.30 16.17
C SER A 171 -5.64 6.67 16.32
N LYS A 172 -5.31 7.96 16.40
CA LYS A 172 -3.93 8.47 16.63
C LYS A 172 -3.31 7.92 17.94
N ASP A 173 -4.13 7.30 18.80
CA ASP A 173 -3.73 6.63 20.05
C ASP A 173 -3.61 5.10 19.91
N SER A 174 -4.10 4.51 18.82
CA SER A 174 -3.88 3.10 18.46
C SER A 174 -2.55 2.93 17.75
N VAL A 175 -1.46 3.39 18.38
CA VAL A 175 -0.17 2.74 18.17
C VAL A 175 -0.34 1.34 18.73
N ILE A 176 -0.88 0.42 17.92
CA ILE A 176 -0.71 -1.00 18.15
C ILE A 176 0.80 -1.20 18.20
N SER A 177 1.27 -1.32 19.44
CA SER A 177 2.64 -1.51 19.89
C SER A 177 3.54 -2.08 18.80
N GLY A 178 4.37 -1.22 18.18
CA GLY A 178 5.49 -1.64 17.35
C GLY A 178 5.21 -1.93 15.87
N GLU A 179 4.00 -1.76 15.35
CA GLU A 179 3.76 -1.92 13.90
C GLU A 179 4.28 -0.72 13.10
N THR A 180 5.14 -1.00 12.13
CA THR A 180 5.75 0.01 11.27
C THR A 180 4.73 0.44 10.23
N GLU A 181 4.07 1.58 10.43
CA GLU A 181 3.13 2.15 9.44
C GLU A 181 3.80 2.26 8.06
N VAL A 182 3.34 1.47 7.09
CA VAL A 182 3.88 1.44 5.72
C VAL A 182 3.29 2.56 4.85
N PHE A 183 2.07 2.95 5.16
CA PHE A 183 1.32 3.93 4.39
C PHE A 183 1.00 5.13 5.27
N LYS A 184 1.12 6.31 4.68
CA LYS A 184 0.63 7.55 5.28
C LYS A 184 -0.56 8.01 4.47
N PHE A 185 -1.70 8.17 5.12
CA PHE A 185 -2.81 8.91 4.56
C PHE A 185 -2.82 10.30 5.20
N GLU A 186 -3.07 11.32 4.38
CA GLU A 186 -3.28 12.68 4.86
C GLU A 186 -4.66 12.79 5.53
N ASP A 187 -4.96 13.93 6.15
CA ASP A 187 -6.25 14.16 6.78
C ASP A 187 -7.34 14.20 5.69
N GLY A 188 -8.05 13.07 5.53
CA GLY A 188 -9.14 12.90 4.54
C GLY A 188 -9.15 11.52 3.89
N LEU A 189 -10.35 10.98 3.64
CA LEU A 189 -10.55 9.66 3.02
C LEU A 189 -10.40 9.75 1.49
N ASP A 190 -9.18 9.61 0.97
CA ASP A 190 -8.94 9.52 -0.48
C ASP A 190 -9.07 8.08 -0.99
N LEU A 191 -10.31 7.69 -1.31
CA LEU A 191 -10.63 6.36 -1.87
C LEU A 191 -9.91 6.07 -3.19
N SER A 192 -9.60 7.09 -4.00
CA SER A 192 -8.85 6.90 -5.24
C SER A 192 -7.42 6.47 -4.96
N ARG A 193 -6.76 7.09 -3.96
CA ARG A 193 -5.42 6.71 -3.51
C ARG A 193 -5.41 5.34 -2.85
N ILE A 194 -6.43 5.02 -2.05
CA ILE A 194 -6.59 3.67 -1.46
C ILE A 194 -6.66 2.62 -2.57
N HIS A 195 -7.51 2.81 -3.58
CA HIS A 195 -7.62 1.90 -4.71
C HIS A 195 -6.26 1.66 -5.39
N CYS A 196 -5.50 2.73 -5.66
CA CYS A 196 -4.17 2.61 -6.26
C CYS A 196 -3.19 1.82 -5.39
N ILE A 197 -3.25 1.99 -4.06
CA ILE A 197 -2.41 1.21 -3.14
C ILE A 197 -2.82 -0.26 -3.18
N VAL A 198 -4.11 -0.58 -3.04
CA VAL A 198 -4.63 -1.95 -3.09
C VAL A 198 -4.18 -2.66 -4.37
N MET A 199 -4.41 -2.04 -5.53
CA MET A 199 -4.02 -2.60 -6.82
C MET A 199 -2.51 -2.82 -6.93
N ARG A 200 -1.70 -1.89 -6.40
CA ARG A 200 -0.25 -2.03 -6.38
C ARG A 200 0.19 -3.20 -5.51
N GLU A 201 -0.41 -3.40 -4.35
CA GLU A 201 -0.10 -4.53 -3.47
C GLU A 201 -0.51 -5.87 -4.10
N CYS A 202 -1.66 -5.92 -4.78
CA CYS A 202 -2.08 -7.11 -5.55
C CYS A 202 -1.05 -7.47 -6.63
N ARG A 203 -0.62 -6.49 -7.43
CA ARG A 203 0.42 -6.70 -8.45
C ARG A 203 1.75 -7.14 -7.86
N ARG A 204 2.21 -6.52 -6.77
CA ARG A 204 3.46 -6.90 -6.09
C ARG A 204 3.47 -8.34 -5.61
N LEU A 205 2.32 -8.80 -5.10
CA LEU A 205 2.14 -10.19 -4.73
C LEU A 205 2.16 -11.08 -5.97
N GLU A 206 1.31 -10.80 -6.96
CA GLU A 206 1.14 -11.59 -8.18
C GLU A 206 2.43 -11.73 -9.01
N GLU A 207 3.12 -10.62 -9.25
CA GLU A 207 4.39 -10.58 -10.00
C GLU A 207 5.55 -11.21 -9.22
N GLY A 208 5.37 -11.49 -7.93
CA GLY A 208 6.37 -12.18 -7.11
C GLY A 208 7.68 -11.40 -7.00
N LEU A 209 7.62 -10.09 -6.74
CA LEU A 209 8.82 -9.26 -6.64
C LEU A 209 9.71 -9.72 -5.46
N PRO A 210 11.01 -10.01 -5.66
CA PRO A 210 11.93 -10.45 -4.60
C PRO A 210 11.98 -9.53 -3.38
N ILE A 211 12.05 -8.22 -3.62
CA ILE A 211 12.14 -7.22 -2.54
C ILE A 211 10.85 -7.09 -1.72
N TYR A 212 9.71 -7.55 -2.26
CA TYR A 212 8.40 -7.36 -1.62
C TYR A 212 8.31 -8.12 -0.29
N GLY A 213 8.83 -9.35 -0.23
CA GLY A 213 8.83 -10.19 0.97
C GLY A 213 9.77 -9.70 2.08
N PHE A 214 10.41 -8.56 1.93
CA PHE A 214 11.31 -7.98 2.95
C PHE A 214 11.01 -6.51 3.20
N ARG A 215 9.88 -5.99 2.71
CA ARG A 215 9.61 -4.55 2.71
C ARG A 215 9.56 -3.97 4.12
N LEU A 216 8.84 -4.58 5.05
CA LEU A 216 8.75 -4.13 6.44
C LEU A 216 10.11 -4.16 7.12
N ASP A 217 10.91 -5.19 6.87
CA ASP A 217 12.26 -5.30 7.44
C ASP A 217 13.19 -4.24 6.89
N ILE A 218 13.12 -3.95 5.58
CA ILE A 218 13.84 -2.84 4.95
C ILE A 218 13.42 -1.51 5.59
N ILE A 219 12.12 -1.25 5.72
CA ILE A 219 11.62 0.00 6.32
C ILE A 219 12.07 0.11 7.78
N ARG A 220 11.98 -0.96 8.57
CA ARG A 220 12.46 -1.00 9.95
C ARG A 220 13.95 -0.71 10.04
N LYS A 221 14.74 -1.34 9.17
CA LYS A 221 16.20 -1.15 9.11
C LYS A 221 16.56 0.30 8.79
N VAL A 222 15.98 0.86 7.73
CA VAL A 222 16.18 2.27 7.34
C VAL A 222 15.77 3.22 8.48
N ARG A 223 14.61 2.99 9.12
CA ARG A 223 14.16 3.81 10.25
C ARG A 223 15.12 3.73 11.44
N SER A 224 15.67 2.54 11.73
CA SER A 224 16.63 2.36 12.82
C SER A 224 17.94 3.11 12.57
N GLU A 225 18.42 3.09 11.32
CA GLU A 225 19.64 3.77 10.90
C GLU A 225 19.46 5.30 10.89
N GLN A 226 18.30 5.79 10.41
CA GLN A 226 17.96 7.21 10.47
C GLN A 226 17.91 7.73 11.92
N LYS A 227 17.26 6.99 12.84
CA LYS A 227 17.22 7.35 14.27
C LYS A 227 18.63 7.42 14.86
N TYR A 228 19.49 6.46 14.54
CA TYR A 228 20.88 6.45 15.00
C TYR A 228 21.68 7.65 14.46
N PHE A 229 21.57 7.92 13.16
CA PHE A 229 22.24 9.04 12.51
C PHE A 229 21.82 10.38 13.13
N ILE A 230 20.51 10.66 13.23
CA ILE A 230 19.98 11.90 13.79
C ILE A 230 20.42 12.09 15.24
N LYS A 231 20.33 11.05 16.08
CA LYS A 231 20.77 11.10 17.47
C LYS A 231 22.24 11.48 17.59
N ASN A 232 23.10 10.84 16.81
CA ASN A 232 24.54 11.12 16.83
C ASN A 232 24.87 12.52 16.31
N THR A 233 24.18 13.01 15.28
CA THR A 233 24.37 14.37 14.78
C THR A 233 23.98 15.41 15.82
N ILE A 234 22.86 15.22 16.52
CA ILE A 234 22.44 16.09 17.62
C ILE A 234 23.46 16.05 18.76
N GLU A 235 23.90 14.86 19.17
CA GLU A 235 24.89 14.72 20.24
C GLU A 235 26.23 15.36 19.89
N TRP A 236 26.70 15.20 18.65
CA TRP A 236 27.90 15.86 18.13
C TRP A 236 27.74 17.38 18.14
N ALA A 237 26.61 17.92 17.65
CA ALA A 237 26.33 19.35 17.65
C ALA A 237 26.26 19.91 19.08
N CYS A 238 25.62 19.20 20.01
CA CYS A 238 25.57 19.57 21.42
C CYS A 238 26.95 19.58 22.08
N ASN A 239 27.81 18.62 21.73
CA ASN A 239 29.18 18.55 22.24
C ASN A 239 30.07 19.66 21.67
N LEU A 240 29.90 20.00 20.38
CA LEU A 240 30.59 21.13 19.76
C LEU A 240 30.15 22.44 20.40
N TYR A 241 28.85 22.64 20.61
CA TYR A 241 28.29 23.81 21.28
C TYR A 241 28.79 23.93 22.74
N ARG A 242 28.80 22.84 23.50
CA ARG A 242 29.38 22.82 24.87
C ARG A 242 30.86 23.20 24.87
N ARG A 243 31.65 22.66 23.93
CA ARG A 243 33.08 23.01 23.81
C ARG A 243 33.26 24.48 23.44
N ALA A 244 32.43 25.02 22.56
CA ALA A 244 32.45 26.45 22.23
C ALA A 244 32.16 27.30 23.46
N ILE A 245 31.10 27.01 24.23
CA ILE A 245 30.77 27.75 25.47
C ILE A 245 31.90 27.66 26.51
N CYS A 246 32.49 26.48 26.74
CA CYS A 246 33.59 26.34 27.69
C CYS A 246 34.88 27.05 27.25
N SER A 247 35.06 27.30 25.95
CA SER A 247 36.19 28.08 25.41
C SER A 247 36.00 29.59 25.60
N TYR A 248 34.76 30.04 25.80
CA TYR A 248 34.39 31.42 26.17
C TYR A 248 34.01 31.49 27.66
N GLY A 249 34.96 31.15 28.55
CA GLY A 249 34.84 31.46 29.99
C GLY A 249 34.75 32.97 30.24
N PRO A 250 34.23 33.42 31.41
CA PRO A 250 33.79 34.80 31.62
C PRO A 250 34.95 35.76 31.41
N CYS A 251 34.82 36.63 30.41
CA CYS A 251 35.70 37.77 30.23
C CYS A 251 35.62 38.59 31.53
N LYS A 252 36.70 38.57 32.32
CA LYS A 252 36.86 39.42 33.51
C LYS A 252 36.52 40.84 33.08
N ARG A 253 35.54 41.47 33.75
CA ARG A 253 35.28 42.91 33.63
C ARG A 253 36.61 43.62 33.87
N GLN A 254 37.20 44.16 32.80
CA GLN A 254 38.25 45.15 32.94
C GLN A 254 37.59 46.41 33.50
N THR A 255 38.11 46.81 34.64
CA THR A 255 37.96 48.09 35.31
C THR A 255 37.90 49.25 34.33
N GLU A 256 36.87 50.09 34.44
CA GLU A 256 36.83 51.43 33.87
C GLU A 256 38.03 52.25 34.38
N PRO A 257 38.76 52.98 33.53
CA PRO A 257 39.58 54.08 33.98
C PRO A 257 38.72 55.34 34.09
N GLU A 258 38.88 56.04 35.21
CA GLU A 258 38.40 57.40 35.46
C GLU A 258 38.70 58.32 34.27
N ILE A 259 37.69 59.08 33.83
CA ILE A 259 37.88 60.30 33.04
C ILE A 259 37.13 61.42 33.75
N LEU A 260 37.94 62.26 34.41
CA LEU A 260 37.78 63.68 34.78
C LEU A 260 36.37 64.26 34.97
#